data_AF-A0A3B8P304-F1
#
_entry.id   AF-A0A3B8P304-F1
#
_cell.length_a   1.000
_cell.length_b   1.000
_cell.length_c   1.000
_cell.angle_alpha   90.00
_cell.angle_beta   90.00
_cell.angle_gamma   90.00
#
_symmetry.space_group_name_H-M   'P 1'
#
loop_
_entity.id
_entity.type
_entity.pdbx_description
1 polymer ?
#
loop_
_entity_poly.entity_id
_entity_poly.type
_entity_poly.pdbx_seq_one_letter_code
_entity_poly.pdbx_strand_id
1 'polypeptide(L)'
;WLKEHPQDPSLLLTLGRLSQQNRLWGKARDYLESSLRLERNPETCAELARLLASLGETERSNRLFQEGLGLLDERLLALPLPETARA
;
A
#
# COMPACT_ATOMS: atom_id res chain seq x y z
N TRP A 1 -9.36 11.17 -19.91
CA TRP A 1 -8.34 10.97 -18.85
C TRP A 1 -7.94 9.52 -18.59
N LEU A 2 -8.68 8.65 -17.88
CA LEU A 2 -8.21 7.25 -17.67
C LEU A 2 -7.96 6.47 -18.97
N LYS A 3 -8.77 6.69 -20.00
CA LYS A 3 -8.56 6.11 -21.33
C LYS A 3 -7.28 6.60 -22.01
N GLU A 4 -6.83 7.81 -21.69
CA GLU A 4 -5.61 8.43 -22.22
C GLU A 4 -4.37 8.07 -21.38
N HIS A 5 -4.55 7.82 -20.08
CA HIS A 5 -3.48 7.55 -19.12
C HIS A 5 -3.78 6.31 -18.25
N PRO A 6 -3.95 5.11 -18.84
CA PRO A 6 -4.38 3.92 -18.09
C PRO A 6 -3.33 3.36 -17.12
N GLN A 7 -2.07 3.78 -17.26
CA GLN A 7 -0.92 3.30 -16.49
C GLN A 7 -0.26 4.43 -15.68
N ASP A 8 -1.00 5.48 -15.35
CA ASP A 8 -0.52 6.50 -14.41
C ASP A 8 -0.75 6.02 -12.97
N PRO A 9 0.30 5.75 -12.17
CA PRO A 9 0.16 5.27 -10.80
C PRO A 9 -0.58 6.26 -9.90
N SER A 10 -0.37 7.58 -10.08
CA SER A 10 -1.05 8.61 -9.29
C SER A 10 -2.55 8.68 -9.60
N LEU A 11 -2.91 8.50 -10.89
CA LEU A 11 -4.32 8.36 -11.28
C LEU A 11 -4.95 7.13 -10.63
N LEU A 12 -4.28 5.97 -10.73
CA LEU A 12 -4.81 4.72 -10.22
C LEU A 12 -4.96 4.77 -8.70
N LEU A 13 -4.01 5.36 -7.97
CA LEU A 13 -4.16 5.63 -6.53
C LEU A 13 -5.40 6.49 -6.25
N THR A 14 -5.58 7.58 -7.00
CA THR A 14 -6.74 8.46 -6.85
C THR A 14 -8.07 7.73 -7.10
N LEU A 15 -8.13 6.88 -8.14
CA LEU A 15 -9.30 6.06 -8.42
C LEU A 15 -9.54 5.00 -7.34
N GLY A 16 -8.47 4.46 -6.76
CA GLY A 16 -8.52 3.58 -5.58
C GLY A 16 -9.22 4.26 -4.40
N ARG A 17 -8.77 5.46 -4.02
CA ARG A 17 -9.36 6.29 -2.95
C ARG A 17 -10.83 6.62 -3.21
N LEU A 18 -11.16 7.05 -4.42
CA LEU A 18 -12.55 7.34 -4.80
C LEU A 18 -13.43 6.09 -4.72
N SER A 19 -12.91 4.93 -5.14
CA SER A 19 -13.63 3.67 -5.04
C SER A 19 -13.87 3.26 -3.58
N GLN A 20 -12.89 3.47 -2.69
CA GLN A 20 -13.07 3.25 -1.24
C GLN A 20 -14.16 4.15 -0.64
N GLN A 21 -14.15 5.45 -0.98
CA GLN A 21 -15.17 6.39 -0.50
C GLN A 21 -16.58 5.98 -0.95
N ASN A 22 -16.70 5.42 -2.15
CA ASN A 22 -17.95 4.89 -2.69
C ASN A 22 -18.25 3.45 -2.26
N ARG A 23 -17.47 2.87 -1.33
CA ARG A 23 -17.61 1.49 -0.82
C ARG A 23 -17.51 0.40 -1.90
N LEU A 24 -16.81 0.70 -3.00
CA LEU A 24 -16.53 -0.23 -4.10
C LEU A 24 -15.21 -0.96 -3.82
N TRP A 25 -15.20 -1.83 -2.81
CA TRP A 25 -13.97 -2.43 -2.26
C TRP A 25 -13.17 -3.25 -3.29
N GLY A 26 -13.83 -4.02 -4.15
CA GLY A 26 -13.17 -4.77 -5.23
C GLY A 26 -12.43 -3.84 -6.21
N LYS A 27 -13.10 -2.79 -6.69
CA LYS A 27 -12.47 -1.80 -7.59
C LYS A 27 -11.36 -1.03 -6.90
N ALA A 28 -11.55 -0.67 -5.63
CA ALA A 28 -10.52 -0.02 -4.84
C ALA A 28 -9.26 -0.87 -4.78
N ARG A 29 -9.40 -2.18 -4.49
CA ARG A 29 -8.30 -3.13 -4.50
C ARG A 29 -7.64 -3.21 -5.87
N ASP A 30 -8.41 -3.37 -6.95
CA ASP A 30 -7.87 -3.50 -8.31
C ASP A 30 -7.03 -2.28 -8.72
N TYR A 31 -7.54 -1.07 -8.44
CA TYR A 31 -6.82 0.17 -8.74
C TYR A 31 -5.57 0.35 -7.88
N LEU A 32 -5.65 0.08 -6.58
CA LEU A 32 -4.50 0.19 -5.68
C LEU A 32 -3.41 -0.85 -6.02
N GLU A 33 -3.80 -2.09 -6.32
CA GLU A 33 -2.86 -3.12 -6.79
C GLU A 33 -2.22 -2.74 -8.13
N SER A 34 -2.98 -2.12 -9.04
CA SER A 34 -2.46 -1.64 -10.32
C SER A 34 -1.48 -0.48 -10.16
N SER A 35 -1.84 0.51 -9.34
CA SER A 35 -0.94 1.62 -8.96
C SER A 35 0.35 1.06 -8.39
N LEU A 36 0.25 0.17 -7.40
CA LEU A 36 1.41 -0.38 -6.72
C LEU A 36 2.29 -1.17 -7.70
N ARG A 37 1.71 -1.94 -8.64
CA ARG A 37 2.49 -2.69 -9.64
C ARG A 37 3.33 -1.79 -10.56
N LEU A 38 2.84 -0.59 -10.84
CA LEU A 38 3.53 0.38 -11.69
C LEU A 38 4.59 1.14 -10.91
N GLU A 39 4.29 1.51 -9.66
CA GLU A 39 5.22 2.21 -8.79
C GLU A 39 5.09 1.71 -7.35
N ARG A 40 6.20 1.22 -6.79
CA ARG A 40 6.26 0.85 -5.37
C ARG A 40 6.37 2.12 -4.54
N ASN A 41 5.22 2.52 -4.01
CA ASN A 41 5.06 3.74 -3.24
C ASN A 41 4.56 3.39 -1.81
N PRO A 42 5.24 3.88 -0.74
CA PRO A 42 4.83 3.66 0.65
C PRO A 42 3.36 3.99 0.94
N GLU A 43 2.84 5.05 0.33
CA GLU A 43 1.45 5.51 0.48
C GLU A 43 0.47 4.49 -0.09
N THR A 44 0.75 3.98 -1.30
CA THR A 44 -0.09 2.96 -1.94
C THR A 44 -0.03 1.63 -1.17
N CYS A 45 1.15 1.27 -0.64
CA CYS A 45 1.31 0.12 0.27
C CYS A 45 0.41 0.24 1.49
N ALA A 46 0.46 1.37 2.19
CA ALA A 46 -0.31 1.60 3.41
C ALA A 46 -1.83 1.60 3.15
N GLU A 47 -2.29 2.19 2.06
CA GLU A 47 -3.70 2.22 1.72
C GLU A 47 -4.26 0.87 1.30
N LEU A 48 -3.51 0.11 0.48
CA LEU A 48 -3.90 -1.25 0.11
C LEU A 48 -3.88 -2.17 1.34
N ALA A 49 -2.87 -2.05 2.20
CA ALA A 49 -2.79 -2.82 3.44
C ALA A 49 -4.02 -2.59 4.33
N ARG A 50 -4.38 -1.32 4.59
CA ARG A 50 -5.58 -0.97 5.35
C ARG A 50 -6.87 -1.56 4.78
N LEU A 51 -7.02 -1.53 3.45
CA LEU A 51 -8.17 -2.12 2.77
C LEU A 51 -8.20 -3.64 2.96
N LEU A 52 -7.06 -4.31 2.78
CA LEU A 52 -6.97 -5.77 2.94
C LEU A 52 -7.25 -6.19 4.38
N ALA A 53 -6.77 -5.43 5.38
CA ALA A 53 -7.08 -5.68 6.78
C ALA A 53 -8.59 -5.62 7.06
N SER A 54 -9.30 -4.62 6.52
CA SER A 54 -10.76 -4.52 6.70
C SER A 54 -11.55 -5.61 5.99
N LEU A 55 -10.95 -6.25 4.97
CA LEU A 55 -11.50 -7.41 4.27
C LEU A 55 -11.09 -8.76 4.90
N GLY A 56 -10.31 -8.74 5.99
CA GLY A 56 -9.84 -9.95 6.68
C GLY A 56 -8.56 -10.58 6.10
N GLU A 57 -7.93 -9.96 5.09
CA GLU A 57 -6.67 -10.40 4.48
C GLU A 57 -5.45 -9.90 5.28
N THR A 58 -5.42 -10.19 6.58
CA THR A 58 -4.46 -9.65 7.55
C THR A 58 -3.00 -9.94 7.21
N GLU A 59 -2.68 -11.17 6.78
CA GLU A 59 -1.30 -11.53 6.41
C GLU A 59 -0.77 -10.68 5.25
N ARG A 60 -1.60 -10.50 4.22
CA ARG A 60 -1.24 -9.72 3.04
C ARG A 60 -1.13 -8.24 3.37
N SER A 61 -2.03 -7.74 4.23
CA SER A 61 -1.93 -6.40 4.80
C SER A 61 -0.60 -6.18 5.51
N ASN A 62 -0.20 -7.08 6.41
CA ASN A 62 1.03 -6.93 7.18
C ASN A 62 2.28 -6.93 6.29
N ARG A 63 2.32 -7.77 5.25
CA ARG A 63 3.42 -7.75 4.28
C ARG A 63 3.53 -6.41 3.56
N LEU A 64 2.41 -5.83 3.14
CA LEU A 64 2.40 -4.52 2.49
C LEU A 64 2.80 -3.39 3.43
N PHE A 65 2.42 -3.46 4.71
CA PHE A 65 2.93 -2.49 5.70
C PHE A 65 4.44 -2.60 5.87
N GLN A 66 4.99 -3.82 5.96
CA GLN A 66 6.43 -4.04 6.03
C GLN A 66 7.16 -3.52 4.79
N GLU A 67 6.62 -3.81 3.60
CA GLU A 67 7.14 -3.29 2.33
C GLU A 67 7.10 -1.75 2.30
N GLY A 68 5.96 -1.16 2.65
CA GLY A 68 5.81 0.29 2.71
C GLY A 68 6.79 0.95 3.68
N LEU A 69 7.00 0.34 4.86
CA LEU A 69 8.01 0.79 5.83
C LEU A 69 9.44 0.67 5.28
N GLY A 70 9.74 -0.40 4.54
CA GLY A 70 11.05 -0.61 3.90
C GLY A 70 11.34 0.40 2.78
N LEU A 71 10.31 0.95 2.16
CA LEU A 71 10.41 2.01 1.15
C LEU A 71 10.56 3.41 1.74
N LEU A 72 10.27 3.59 3.03
CA LEU A 72 10.56 4.84 3.73
C LEU A 72 12.07 4.89 4.02
N ASP A 73 12.67 6.06 3.80
CA ASP A 73 14.11 6.38 3.92
C ASP A 73 14.87 5.50 4.94
N GLU A 74 16.02 4.93 4.51
CA GLU A 74 16.92 4.07 5.30
C GLU A 74 17.25 4.62 6.68
N ARG A 75 17.19 5.94 6.88
CA ARG A 75 17.39 6.59 8.19
C ARG A 75 16.40 6.14 9.26
N LEU A 76 15.19 5.71 8.88
CA LEU A 76 14.21 5.12 9.81
C LEU A 76 14.58 3.68 10.21
N LEU A 77 15.24 2.95 9.31
CA LEU A 77 15.69 1.57 9.52
C LEU A 77 17.07 1.48 10.19
N ALA A 78 17.84 2.57 10.16
CA ALA A 78 19.15 2.69 10.80
C ALA A 78 19.10 2.86 12.32
N LEU A 79 17.91 2.81 12.92
CA LEU A 79 17.78 2.83 14.38
C LEU A 79 18.28 1.50 14.95
N PRO A 80 19.19 1.53 15.95
CA PRO A 80 19.71 0.31 16.54
C PRO A 80 18.55 -0.49 17.14
N LEU A 81 18.42 -1.75 16.70
CA LEU A 81 17.50 -2.69 17.32
C LEU A 81 17.99 -2.99 18.74
N PRO A 82 17.09 -3.16 19.72
CA PRO A 82 17.49 -3.59 21.05
C PRO A 82 18.24 -4.92 20.92
N GLU A 83 19.43 -5.00 21.53
CA GLU A 83 20.12 -6.28 21.70
C GLU A 83 19.13 -7.22 22.37
N THR A 84 18.81 -8.34 21.72
CA THR A 84 17.95 -9.37 22.30
C THR A 84 18.51 -9.68 23.68
N ALA A 85 17.77 -9.30 24.73
CA ALA A 85 18.14 -9.58 26.10
C ALA A 85 18.31 -11.10 26.22
N ARG A 86 19.56 -11.56 26.25
CA ARG A 86 19.89 -12.95 26.52
C ARG A 86 19.38 -13.25 27.93
N ALA A 87 18.41 -14.14 28.03
CA ALA A 87 17.98 -14.77 29.27
C ALA A 87 19.07 -15.71 29.81
#